data_AF-A0A2E5D6I9-F1
#
_entry.id   AF-A0A2E5D6I9-F1
#
_cell.length_a   1.000
_cell.length_b   1.000
_cell.length_c   1.000
_cell.angle_alpha   90.00
_cell.angle_beta   90.00
_cell.angle_gamma   90.00
#
_symmetry.space_group_name_H-M   'P 1'
#
loop_
_entity.id
_entity.type
_entity.pdbx_description
1 polymer ?
#
loop_
_entity_poly.entity_id
_entity_poly.type
_entity_poly.pdbx_seq_one_letter_code
_entity_poly.pdbx_strand_id
1 'polypeptide(L)'
;MNEQDFNRITLEFEPPVLPTGRDTTRLTGSIEVLLDIDPVTDQVSELTILDGDVQGSAVELSGSTFLIGSYDLESSTLGATLDTPEPPGIVDPATGEFDSSQHTFTVSSGTLGGNISIGLLGINENLDFDFTNEPVGGTGLGTGSVTLTPTTNTPTSKTYDVDVQLPIAVDQVFEAAGVEVPIRAEGAAKLSGQATIEITPEDPFTLWANANGLSGATPLEDSNGDGVSNGIQWALGLNASENPFPHLLQPGDVNAATVAFSLTLPEGGTASPLLVTTGSDPLQPFFPVGPALISTGRNPIPAGTSGNVIIRIPRGQRGFVQLTAP
;
A
#
# COMPACT_ATOMS: atom_id res chain seq x y z
N MET A 1 2.16 7.46 22.01
CA MET A 1 1.22 7.56 23.16
C MET A 1 1.43 6.27 23.96
N ASN A 2 1.63 6.31 25.29
CA ASN A 2 1.74 5.07 26.08
C ASN A 2 0.33 4.46 26.18
N GLU A 3 -0.01 3.56 25.28
CA GLU A 3 -1.20 2.73 25.42
C GLU A 3 -0.96 1.69 26.52
N GLN A 4 -1.96 1.50 27.37
CA GLN A 4 -1.91 0.51 28.45
C GLN A 4 -1.77 -0.87 27.81
N ASP A 5 -0.80 -1.66 28.27
CA ASP A 5 -0.57 -3.07 27.91
C ASP A 5 0.14 -3.40 26.58
N PHE A 6 0.51 -2.40 25.77
CA PHE A 6 1.35 -2.61 24.57
C PHE A 6 2.81 -2.18 24.77
N ASN A 7 3.71 -2.80 23.98
CA ASN A 7 5.16 -2.55 24.02
C ASN A 7 5.76 -2.78 25.41
N ARG A 8 5.21 -3.76 26.12
CA ARG A 8 5.66 -4.21 27.44
C ARG A 8 5.80 -5.72 27.38
N ILE A 9 6.97 -6.22 27.79
CA ILE A 9 7.22 -7.65 27.95
C ILE A 9 7.52 -7.90 29.43
N THR A 10 6.76 -8.78 30.06
CA THR A 10 7.04 -9.26 31.41
C THR A 10 8.02 -10.41 31.33
N LEU A 11 9.16 -10.26 32.00
CA LEU A 11 10.18 -11.28 32.15
C LEU A 11 9.98 -11.97 33.51
N GLU A 12 9.95 -13.30 33.50
CA GLU A 12 9.86 -14.15 34.69
C GLU A 12 11.12 -15.02 34.79
N PHE A 13 11.72 -15.05 35.98
CA PHE A 13 12.84 -15.94 36.32
C PHE A 13 12.37 -16.92 37.39
N GLU A 14 12.44 -18.22 37.09
CA GLU A 14 11.85 -19.28 37.93
C GLU A 14 12.93 -20.20 38.54
N PRO A 15 13.73 -19.72 39.51
CA PRO A 15 14.73 -20.54 40.15
C PRO A 15 14.10 -21.63 41.02
N PRO A 16 14.72 -22.82 41.12
CA PRO A 16 14.21 -23.90 41.94
C PRO A 16 14.17 -23.46 43.41
N VAL A 17 13.08 -23.81 44.11
CA VAL A 17 12.86 -23.58 45.55
C VAL A 17 12.92 -22.13 46.05
N LEU A 18 13.07 -21.15 45.15
CA LEU A 18 13.05 -19.71 45.43
C LEU A 18 11.81 -19.07 44.76
N PRO A 19 11.38 -17.88 45.20
CA PRO A 19 10.22 -17.21 44.59
C PRO A 19 10.55 -16.74 43.17
N THR A 20 9.58 -16.87 42.27
CA THR A 20 9.66 -16.34 40.90
C THR A 20 9.87 -14.83 40.91
N GLY A 21 10.88 -14.38 40.17
CA GLY A 21 11.20 -12.97 39.98
C GLY A 21 10.45 -12.46 38.77
N ARG A 22 9.93 -11.24 38.85
CA ARG A 22 9.16 -10.64 37.76
C ARG A 22 9.53 -9.18 37.61
N ASP A 23 9.82 -8.79 36.38
CA ASP A 23 9.93 -7.39 36.00
C ASP A 23 9.42 -7.17 34.58
N THR A 24 9.25 -5.93 34.17
CA THR A 24 8.71 -5.58 32.86
C THR A 24 9.64 -4.66 32.09
N THR A 25 10.10 -5.14 30.93
CA THR A 25 10.82 -4.30 29.98
C THR A 25 9.85 -3.54 29.08
N ARG A 26 10.23 -2.33 28.66
CA ARG A 26 9.49 -1.54 27.68
C ARG A 26 10.21 -1.57 26.34
N LEU A 27 9.46 -1.88 25.30
CA LEU A 27 9.95 -1.93 23.93
C LEU A 27 9.90 -0.54 23.29
N THR A 28 10.97 -0.16 22.61
CA THR A 28 11.06 1.02 21.75
C THR A 28 11.85 0.66 20.51
N GLY A 29 11.48 1.17 19.34
CA GLY A 29 12.19 0.83 18.12
C GLY A 29 11.48 1.32 16.86
N SER A 30 11.92 0.80 15.72
CA SER A 30 11.27 1.01 14.43
C SER A 30 11.32 -0.28 13.64
N ILE A 31 10.23 -0.58 12.95
CA ILE A 31 10.07 -1.79 12.16
C ILE A 31 9.58 -1.39 10.78
N GLU A 32 10.18 -1.98 9.76
CA GLU A 32 9.75 -1.88 8.39
C GLU A 32 8.91 -3.10 8.04
N VAL A 33 7.69 -2.85 7.57
CA VAL A 33 6.75 -3.89 7.17
C VAL A 33 6.28 -3.66 5.74
N LEU A 34 6.09 -4.75 5.01
CA LEU A 34 5.42 -4.79 3.73
C LEU A 34 4.04 -5.43 3.92
N LEU A 35 3.02 -4.77 3.39
CA LEU A 35 1.62 -5.22 3.44
C LEU A 35 1.07 -5.35 2.03
N ASP A 36 0.34 -6.42 1.76
CA ASP A 36 -0.51 -6.51 0.57
C ASP A 36 -1.91 -6.00 0.92
N ILE A 37 -2.24 -4.79 0.45
CA ILE A 37 -3.50 -4.11 0.73
C ILE A 37 -4.32 -4.04 -0.55
N ASP A 38 -5.54 -4.57 -0.52
CA ASP A 38 -6.51 -4.37 -1.58
C ASP A 38 -7.27 -3.04 -1.35
N PRO A 39 -7.04 -2.01 -2.19
CA PRO A 39 -7.66 -0.70 -2.00
C PRO A 39 -9.18 -0.70 -2.28
N VAL A 40 -9.70 -1.73 -2.95
CA VAL A 40 -11.14 -1.89 -3.27
C VAL A 40 -11.89 -2.41 -2.05
N THR A 41 -11.34 -3.40 -1.36
CA THR A 41 -11.99 -4.08 -0.23
C THR A 41 -11.55 -3.55 1.14
N ASP A 42 -10.47 -2.75 1.21
CA ASP A 42 -9.86 -2.27 2.46
C ASP A 42 -9.32 -3.40 3.34
N GLN A 43 -8.89 -4.49 2.70
CA GLN A 43 -8.38 -5.67 3.36
C GLN A 43 -6.88 -5.81 3.15
N VAL A 44 -6.24 -6.48 4.11
CA VAL A 44 -4.84 -6.88 4.05
C VAL A 44 -4.77 -8.40 3.99
N SER A 45 -3.99 -8.94 3.06
CA SER A 45 -3.87 -10.38 2.84
C SER A 45 -2.51 -10.94 3.27
N GLU A 46 -1.49 -10.08 3.31
CA GLU A 46 -0.12 -10.46 3.61
C GLU A 46 0.56 -9.42 4.52
N LEU A 47 1.42 -9.91 5.41
CA LEU A 47 2.32 -9.13 6.27
C LEU A 47 3.72 -9.74 6.21
N THR A 48 4.69 -8.94 5.80
CA THR A 48 6.11 -9.29 5.89
C THR A 48 6.84 -8.26 6.73
N ILE A 49 7.54 -8.69 7.77
CA ILE A 49 8.50 -7.86 8.50
C ILE A 49 9.80 -7.95 7.73
N LEU A 50 10.27 -6.82 7.17
CA LEU A 50 11.49 -6.79 6.37
C LEU A 50 12.73 -6.58 7.24
N ASP A 51 12.58 -5.72 8.24
CA ASP A 51 13.60 -5.40 9.23
C ASP A 51 12.91 -4.81 10.46
N GLY A 52 13.49 -5.01 11.64
CA GLY A 52 12.89 -4.50 12.86
C GLY A 52 13.85 -4.50 14.02
N ASP A 53 14.42 -3.33 14.32
CA ASP A 53 15.27 -3.11 15.49
C ASP A 53 14.45 -2.61 16.67
N VAL A 54 14.45 -3.38 17.75
CA VAL A 54 13.74 -3.07 18.99
C VAL A 54 14.68 -3.12 20.17
N GLN A 55 14.51 -2.19 21.11
CA GLN A 55 15.24 -2.15 22.37
C GLN A 55 14.27 -2.28 23.53
N GLY A 56 14.57 -3.21 24.43
CA GLY A 56 13.97 -3.35 25.75
C GLY A 56 14.76 -2.57 26.79
N SER A 57 14.08 -1.83 27.66
CA SER A 57 14.69 -1.27 28.88
C SER A 57 15.30 -2.36 29.77
N ALA A 58 16.31 -1.99 30.55
CA ALA A 58 16.87 -2.83 31.61
C ALA A 58 15.78 -3.37 32.55
N VAL A 59 16.01 -4.57 33.07
CA VAL A 59 15.15 -5.24 34.07
C VAL A 59 15.95 -5.72 35.26
N GLU A 60 15.31 -5.72 36.42
CA GLU A 60 15.87 -6.18 37.70
C GLU A 60 15.00 -7.32 38.26
N LEU A 61 15.61 -8.49 38.43
CA LEU A 61 14.94 -9.69 38.94
C LEU A 61 15.62 -10.11 40.23
N SER A 62 14.91 -10.01 41.35
CA SER A 62 15.42 -10.46 42.64
C SER A 62 14.37 -11.24 43.43
N GLY A 63 14.87 -12.16 44.25
CA GLY A 63 14.03 -12.98 45.10
C GLY A 63 14.84 -13.60 46.23
N SER A 64 14.22 -13.75 47.39
CA SER A 64 14.88 -14.37 48.54
C SER A 64 13.89 -15.18 49.35
N THR A 65 14.38 -16.24 49.98
CA THR A 65 13.65 -16.96 51.01
C THR A 65 14.57 -17.23 52.18
N PHE A 66 14.12 -16.81 53.37
CA PHE A 66 14.87 -16.93 54.61
C PHE A 66 15.33 -18.38 54.82
N LEU A 67 16.64 -18.56 55.04
CA LEU A 67 17.34 -19.86 55.20
C LEU A 67 17.46 -20.75 53.96
N ILE A 68 16.84 -20.43 52.83
CA ILE A 68 16.96 -21.21 51.59
C ILE A 68 18.00 -20.61 50.66
N GLY A 69 17.91 -19.30 50.40
CA GLY A 69 18.75 -18.64 49.40
C GLY A 69 18.21 -17.32 48.87
N SER A 70 18.91 -16.77 47.90
CA SER A 70 18.55 -15.54 47.18
C SER A 70 19.15 -15.50 45.78
N TYR A 71 18.53 -14.71 44.91
CA TYR A 71 19.13 -14.29 43.65
C TYR A 71 18.89 -12.79 43.43
N ASP A 72 19.78 -12.20 42.65
CA ASP A 72 19.72 -10.82 42.20
C ASP A 72 20.36 -10.75 40.81
N LEU A 73 19.55 -10.40 39.81
CA LEU A 73 19.93 -10.34 38.40
C LEU A 73 19.53 -8.98 37.83
N GLU A 74 20.43 -8.40 37.07
CA GLU A 74 20.23 -7.13 36.36
C GLU A 74 20.53 -7.35 34.88
N SER A 75 19.67 -6.82 34.02
CA SER A 75 19.95 -6.77 32.59
C SER A 75 20.48 -5.39 32.18
N SER A 76 21.34 -5.35 31.17
CA SER A 76 21.51 -4.12 30.40
C SER A 76 20.25 -3.82 29.58
N THR A 77 20.25 -2.73 28.83
CA THR A 77 19.34 -2.60 27.68
C THR A 77 19.53 -3.82 26.78
N LEU A 78 18.41 -4.42 26.35
CA LEU A 78 18.39 -5.61 25.49
C LEU A 78 17.98 -5.20 24.08
N GLY A 79 18.80 -5.50 23.08
CA GLY A 79 18.42 -5.29 21.68
C GLY A 79 17.88 -6.57 21.07
N ALA A 80 16.80 -6.44 20.33
CA ALA A 80 16.09 -7.53 19.67
C ALA A 80 15.74 -7.18 18.23
N THR A 81 15.62 -8.22 17.42
CA THR A 81 15.24 -8.15 16.01
C THR A 81 13.90 -8.85 15.80
N LEU A 82 13.10 -8.33 14.87
CA LEU A 82 11.89 -8.98 14.37
C LEU A 82 12.03 -9.29 12.88
N ASP A 83 11.50 -10.45 12.48
CA ASP A 83 11.60 -10.91 11.10
C ASP A 83 10.42 -11.83 10.74
N THR A 84 10.16 -11.97 9.44
CA THR A 84 9.30 -13.01 8.85
C THR A 84 10.20 -14.02 8.12
N PRO A 85 10.57 -15.15 8.75
CA PRO A 85 11.55 -16.09 8.19
C PRO A 85 11.14 -16.70 6.85
N GLU A 86 9.83 -16.90 6.64
CA GLU A 86 9.25 -17.44 5.41
C GLU A 86 8.24 -16.43 4.84
N PRO A 87 8.70 -15.41 4.08
CA PRO A 87 7.79 -14.40 3.54
C PRO A 87 7.05 -14.90 2.28
N PRO A 88 5.81 -14.44 2.04
CA PRO A 88 5.03 -13.54 2.90
C PRO A 88 4.34 -14.28 4.07
N GLY A 89 4.16 -13.58 5.18
CA GLY A 89 3.27 -14.03 6.25
C GLY A 89 1.81 -13.82 5.83
N ILE A 90 0.96 -14.81 6.09
CA ILE A 90 -0.45 -14.83 5.68
C ILE A 90 -1.32 -14.17 6.75
N VAL A 91 -2.19 -13.25 6.30
CA VAL A 91 -3.20 -12.57 7.10
C VAL A 91 -4.58 -12.97 6.59
N ASP A 92 -5.51 -13.28 7.48
CA ASP A 92 -6.92 -13.48 7.10
C ASP A 92 -7.51 -12.12 6.69
N PRO A 93 -7.87 -11.91 5.40
CA PRO A 93 -8.37 -10.62 4.94
C PRO A 93 -9.70 -10.21 5.59
N ALA A 94 -10.48 -11.17 6.09
CA ALA A 94 -11.78 -10.91 6.69
C ALA A 94 -11.67 -10.34 8.12
N THR A 95 -10.65 -10.74 8.87
CA THR A 95 -10.48 -10.36 10.28
C THR A 95 -9.24 -9.50 10.53
N GLY A 96 -8.28 -9.51 9.62
CA GLY A 96 -6.94 -8.94 9.80
C GLY A 96 -6.06 -9.78 10.73
N GLU A 97 -6.49 -10.97 11.15
CA GLU A 97 -5.75 -11.82 12.08
C GLU A 97 -4.69 -12.66 11.36
N PHE A 98 -3.57 -12.92 12.04
CA PHE A 98 -2.51 -13.81 11.55
C PHE A 98 -1.96 -14.69 12.67
N ASP A 99 -1.39 -15.83 12.30
CA ASP A 99 -0.66 -16.68 13.25
C ASP A 99 0.71 -16.05 13.55
N SER A 100 0.94 -15.67 14.80
CA SER A 100 2.19 -15.03 15.23
C SER A 100 3.42 -15.92 15.06
N SER A 101 3.24 -17.24 14.92
CA SER A 101 4.35 -18.17 14.69
C SER A 101 5.05 -17.96 13.34
N GLN A 102 4.43 -17.23 12.42
CA GLN A 102 5.00 -16.81 11.15
C GLN A 102 6.11 -15.73 11.30
N HIS A 103 6.23 -15.14 12.49
CA HIS A 103 7.19 -14.09 12.79
C HIS A 103 8.10 -14.53 13.94
N THR A 104 9.34 -14.07 13.90
CA THR A 104 10.32 -14.33 14.96
C THR A 104 10.68 -13.07 15.73
N PHE A 105 10.96 -13.25 17.00
CA PHE A 105 11.53 -12.24 17.88
C PHE A 105 12.82 -12.80 18.50
N THR A 106 13.96 -12.14 18.24
CA THR A 106 15.27 -12.61 18.69
C THR A 106 16.02 -11.51 19.41
N VAL A 107 16.30 -11.70 20.69
CA VAL A 107 17.22 -10.87 21.49
C VAL A 107 18.65 -11.24 21.10
N SER A 108 19.38 -10.29 20.53
CA SER A 108 20.71 -10.50 19.94
C SER A 108 21.78 -9.57 20.51
N SER A 109 21.46 -8.76 21.52
CA SER A 109 22.44 -7.90 22.19
C SER A 109 22.02 -7.53 23.61
N GLY A 110 23.02 -7.16 24.41
CA GLY A 110 22.87 -6.87 25.83
C GLY A 110 23.26 -8.06 26.71
N THR A 111 23.23 -7.84 28.02
CA THR A 111 23.62 -8.83 29.01
C THR A 111 22.55 -9.01 30.07
N LEU A 112 22.44 -10.20 30.64
CA LEU A 112 21.69 -10.48 31.88
C LEU A 112 22.64 -11.18 32.85
N GLY A 113 22.94 -10.56 33.97
CA GLY A 113 23.93 -11.10 34.90
C GLY A 113 23.64 -10.79 36.35
N GLY A 114 24.27 -11.55 37.24
CA GLY A 114 24.13 -11.40 38.68
C GLY A 114 24.45 -12.69 39.41
N ASN A 115 23.89 -12.88 40.60
CA ASN A 115 24.25 -14.01 41.47
C ASN A 115 23.02 -14.80 41.89
N ILE A 116 23.17 -16.12 41.94
CA ILE A 116 22.19 -17.04 42.53
C ILE A 116 22.84 -17.89 43.61
N SER A 117 22.20 -17.95 44.78
CA SER A 117 22.68 -18.71 45.93
C SER A 117 21.53 -19.53 46.53
N ILE A 118 21.61 -20.85 46.49
CA ILE A 118 20.64 -21.79 47.06
C ILE A 118 21.39 -22.80 47.94
N GLY A 119 21.37 -22.57 49.25
CA GLY A 119 22.16 -23.34 50.22
C GLY A 119 21.77 -24.82 50.28
N LEU A 120 20.48 -25.15 50.11
CA LEU A 120 20.00 -26.54 50.13
C LEU A 120 20.47 -27.37 48.93
N LEU A 121 20.69 -26.71 47.79
CA LEU A 121 21.15 -27.35 46.55
C LEU A 121 22.67 -27.19 46.35
N GLY A 122 23.35 -26.48 47.25
CA GLY A 122 24.78 -26.18 47.11
C GLY A 122 25.09 -25.23 45.95
N ILE A 123 24.09 -24.52 45.42
CA ILE A 123 24.25 -23.60 44.29
C ILE A 123 24.77 -22.28 44.82
N ASN A 124 25.87 -21.78 44.27
CA ASN A 124 26.37 -20.44 44.51
C ASN A 124 27.16 -20.00 43.28
N GLU A 125 26.44 -19.48 42.29
CA GLU A 125 26.96 -19.22 40.95
C GLU A 125 26.75 -17.76 40.56
N ASN A 126 27.68 -17.25 39.77
CA ASN A 126 27.49 -16.00 39.05
C ASN A 126 26.91 -16.33 37.68
N LEU A 127 25.74 -15.78 37.37
CA LEU A 127 25.13 -15.87 36.06
C LEU A 127 25.62 -14.70 35.22
N ASP A 128 26.02 -14.97 33.98
CA ASP A 128 26.44 -13.96 33.02
C ASP A 128 26.06 -14.42 31.62
N PHE A 129 24.94 -13.92 31.13
CA PHE A 129 24.42 -14.19 29.80
C PHE A 129 24.72 -13.00 28.90
N ASP A 130 25.47 -13.24 27.81
CA ASP A 130 25.73 -12.25 26.76
C ASP A 130 24.97 -12.65 25.50
N PHE A 131 23.88 -11.93 25.23
CA PHE A 131 22.99 -12.21 24.09
C PHE A 131 23.63 -11.88 22.73
N THR A 132 24.79 -11.22 22.74
CA THR A 132 25.60 -11.02 21.53
C THR A 132 26.26 -12.32 21.09
N ASN A 133 26.67 -13.15 22.05
CA ASN A 133 27.34 -14.44 21.79
C ASN A 133 26.34 -15.60 21.72
N GLU A 134 25.26 -15.51 22.51
CA GLU A 134 24.20 -16.50 22.57
C GLU A 134 22.83 -15.81 22.43
N PRO A 135 22.43 -15.47 21.19
CA PRO A 135 21.12 -14.88 20.94
C PRO A 135 20.01 -15.82 21.37
N VAL A 136 18.98 -15.25 21.99
CA VAL A 136 17.80 -15.99 22.44
C VAL A 136 16.56 -15.47 21.73
N GLY A 137 15.77 -16.36 21.18
CA GLY A 137 14.60 -15.97 20.41
C GLY A 137 13.68 -17.14 20.15
N GLY A 138 12.57 -16.83 19.52
CA GLY A 138 11.57 -17.81 19.12
C GLY A 138 10.58 -17.22 18.13
N THR A 139 9.73 -18.09 17.60
CA THR A 139 8.54 -17.67 16.87
C THR A 139 7.51 -17.12 17.84
N GLY A 140 6.73 -16.13 17.42
CA GLY A 140 5.61 -15.62 18.22
C GLY A 140 4.59 -16.72 18.54
N LEU A 141 3.81 -16.54 19.61
CA LEU A 141 2.74 -17.45 19.99
C LEU A 141 1.40 -16.73 20.00
N GLY A 142 0.36 -17.41 19.54
CA GLY A 142 -1.01 -16.89 19.52
C GLY A 142 -1.35 -16.15 18.23
N THR A 143 -2.34 -15.26 18.32
CA THR A 143 -2.92 -14.58 17.17
C THR A 143 -2.55 -13.10 17.22
N GLY A 144 -1.84 -12.65 16.19
CA GLY A 144 -1.61 -11.23 15.93
C GLY A 144 -2.70 -10.63 15.05
N SER A 145 -2.68 -9.32 14.89
CA SER A 145 -3.66 -8.61 14.05
C SER A 145 -3.05 -7.43 13.31
N VAL A 146 -3.49 -7.19 12.08
CA VAL A 146 -3.26 -5.97 11.30
C VAL A 146 -4.59 -5.25 11.16
N THR A 147 -4.64 -3.99 11.60
CA THR A 147 -5.80 -3.11 11.45
C THR A 147 -5.45 -1.99 10.49
N LEU A 148 -6.26 -1.86 9.43
CA LEU A 148 -6.21 -0.75 8.49
C LEU A 148 -7.34 0.23 8.79
N THR A 149 -7.01 1.50 9.03
CA THR A 149 -7.99 2.56 9.16
C THR A 149 -7.82 3.56 8.01
N PRO A 150 -8.74 3.60 7.02
CA PRO A 150 -8.64 4.54 5.93
C PRO A 150 -8.68 5.99 6.42
N THR A 151 -7.71 6.81 6.01
CA THR A 151 -7.62 8.23 6.39
C THR A 151 -7.93 9.16 5.23
N THR A 152 -7.40 8.85 4.04
CA THR A 152 -7.60 9.63 2.82
C THR A 152 -8.00 8.71 1.68
N ASN A 153 -8.99 9.14 0.89
CA ASN A 153 -9.46 8.42 -0.29
C ASN A 153 -9.64 9.40 -1.46
N THR A 154 -8.89 9.19 -2.52
CA THR A 154 -8.97 9.94 -3.77
C THR A 154 -9.11 8.97 -4.95
N PRO A 155 -9.50 9.44 -6.16
CA PRO A 155 -9.54 8.58 -7.34
C PRO A 155 -8.18 7.96 -7.72
N THR A 156 -7.07 8.51 -7.22
CA THR A 156 -5.71 8.10 -7.60
C THR A 156 -4.89 7.55 -6.44
N SER A 157 -5.40 7.58 -5.21
CA SER A 157 -4.65 7.08 -4.06
C SER A 157 -5.53 6.86 -2.85
N LYS A 158 -5.10 5.96 -1.97
CA LYS A 158 -5.74 5.68 -0.69
C LYS A 158 -4.68 5.52 0.40
N THR A 159 -4.88 6.20 1.53
CA THR A 159 -3.96 6.19 2.67
C THR A 159 -4.63 5.57 3.88
N TYR A 160 -3.88 4.80 4.64
CA TYR A 160 -4.31 4.08 5.83
C TYR A 160 -3.41 4.43 7.02
N ASP A 161 -4.00 4.62 8.19
CA ASP A 161 -3.29 4.36 9.44
C ASP A 161 -3.26 2.84 9.66
N VAL A 162 -2.08 2.32 9.96
CA VAL A 162 -1.81 0.89 10.11
C VAL A 162 -1.41 0.61 11.55
N ASP A 163 -2.12 -0.30 12.20
CA ASP A 163 -1.77 -0.82 13.52
C ASP A 163 -1.55 -2.35 13.42
N VAL A 164 -0.33 -2.81 13.71
CA VAL A 164 0.01 -4.23 13.83
C VAL A 164 0.21 -4.56 15.29
N GLN A 165 -0.48 -5.59 15.78
CA GLN A 165 -0.29 -6.15 17.11
C GLN A 165 0.35 -7.52 16.97
N LEU A 166 1.54 -7.67 17.56
CA LEU A 166 2.30 -8.90 17.55
C LEU A 166 2.48 -9.41 18.98
N PRO A 167 1.78 -10.48 19.37
CA PRO A 167 2.10 -11.25 20.57
C PRO A 167 3.54 -11.76 20.54
N ILE A 168 4.27 -11.54 21.63
CA ILE A 168 5.63 -12.00 21.84
C ILE A 168 5.62 -12.97 23.01
N ALA A 169 6.17 -14.16 22.78
CA ALA A 169 6.42 -15.15 23.82
C ALA A 169 7.77 -15.80 23.57
N VAL A 170 8.62 -15.79 24.58
CA VAL A 170 9.93 -16.45 24.58
C VAL A 170 9.99 -17.34 25.82
N ASP A 171 10.28 -18.62 25.63
CA ASP A 171 10.51 -19.58 26.71
C ASP A 171 11.91 -20.18 26.52
N GLN A 172 12.77 -19.99 27.52
CA GLN A 172 14.15 -20.44 27.51
C GLN A 172 14.51 -21.09 28.83
N VAL A 173 15.44 -22.05 28.79
CA VAL A 173 15.93 -22.73 29.99
C VAL A 173 17.43 -22.56 30.05
N PHE A 174 17.90 -22.01 31.17
CA PHE A 174 19.32 -21.85 31.45
C PHE A 174 19.77 -22.88 32.48
N GLU A 175 21.02 -23.33 32.41
CA GLU A 175 21.58 -24.26 33.39
C GLU A 175 22.49 -23.54 34.37
N ALA A 176 22.22 -23.67 35.67
CA ALA A 176 23.05 -23.17 36.76
C ALA A 176 23.45 -24.34 37.68
N ALA A 177 24.75 -24.67 37.70
CA ALA A 177 25.31 -25.77 38.50
C ALA A 177 24.57 -27.11 38.34
N GLY A 178 24.19 -27.48 37.11
CA GLY A 178 23.47 -28.71 36.82
C GLY A 178 21.96 -28.66 37.08
N VAL A 179 21.40 -27.48 37.33
CA VAL A 179 19.97 -27.28 37.53
C VAL A 179 19.40 -26.33 36.48
N GLU A 180 18.32 -26.76 35.85
CA GLU A 180 17.57 -25.96 34.88
C GLU A 180 16.78 -24.84 35.58
N VAL A 181 16.91 -23.63 35.05
CA VAL A 181 16.26 -22.41 35.50
C VAL A 181 15.52 -21.79 34.31
N PRO A 182 14.18 -21.92 34.26
CA PRO A 182 13.38 -21.32 33.21
C PRO A 182 13.38 -19.78 33.28
N ILE A 183 13.43 -19.17 32.10
CA ILE A 183 13.19 -17.75 31.86
C ILE A 183 12.08 -17.63 30.83
N ARG A 184 11.00 -16.96 31.21
CA ARG A 184 9.85 -16.70 30.33
C ARG A 184 9.72 -15.21 30.08
N ALA A 185 9.44 -14.84 28.84
CA ALA A 185 9.14 -13.47 28.47
C ALA A 185 7.82 -13.45 27.70
N GLU A 186 6.81 -12.74 28.19
CA GLU A 186 5.49 -12.66 27.57
C GLU A 186 5.03 -11.20 27.44
N GLY A 187 4.42 -10.86 26.31
CA GLY A 187 3.88 -9.53 26.08
C GLY A 187 3.33 -9.35 24.67
N ALA A 188 3.13 -8.09 24.28
CA ALA A 188 2.73 -7.74 22.93
C ALA A 188 3.46 -6.48 22.46
N ALA A 189 3.94 -6.50 21.22
CA ALA A 189 4.40 -5.31 20.51
C ALA A 189 3.25 -4.71 19.69
N LYS A 190 3.15 -3.39 19.69
CA LYS A 190 2.26 -2.62 18.80
C LYS A 190 3.11 -1.75 17.90
N LEU A 191 2.94 -1.94 16.59
CA LEU A 191 3.56 -1.17 15.53
C LEU A 191 2.49 -0.28 14.91
N SER A 192 2.75 1.03 14.87
CA SER A 192 1.82 2.01 14.31
C SER A 192 2.53 2.81 13.23
N GLY A 193 1.91 2.91 12.07
CA GLY A 193 2.47 3.61 10.91
C GLY A 193 1.41 4.05 9.91
N GLN A 194 1.85 4.51 8.74
CA GLN A 194 0.97 4.84 7.62
C GLN A 194 1.40 4.11 6.35
N ALA A 195 0.42 3.67 5.58
CA ALA A 195 0.61 3.12 4.24
C ALA A 195 -0.19 3.92 3.23
N THR A 196 0.40 4.19 2.06
CA THR A 196 -0.31 4.83 0.93
C THR A 196 -0.22 3.93 -0.29
N ILE A 197 -1.37 3.62 -0.86
CA ILE A 197 -1.52 2.86 -2.11
C ILE A 197 -1.88 3.84 -3.21
N GLU A 198 -1.08 3.84 -4.27
CA GLU A 198 -1.39 4.58 -5.50
C GLU A 198 -2.36 3.76 -6.33
N ILE A 199 -3.49 4.35 -6.69
CA ILE A 199 -4.52 3.75 -7.54
C ILE A 199 -4.33 4.34 -8.94
N THR A 200 -4.06 3.49 -9.93
CA THR A 200 -4.10 3.94 -11.32
C THR A 200 -5.56 3.95 -11.76
N PRO A 201 -6.19 5.11 -12.01
CA PRO A 201 -7.55 5.14 -12.49
C PRO A 201 -7.63 4.48 -13.88
N GLU A 202 -8.68 3.71 -14.13
CA GLU A 202 -8.90 3.13 -15.44
C GLU A 202 -8.97 4.23 -16.52
N ASP A 203 -8.34 3.99 -17.67
CA ASP A 203 -8.40 4.90 -18.81
C ASP A 203 -9.88 5.17 -19.18
N PRO A 204 -10.32 6.44 -19.22
CA PRO A 204 -11.70 6.80 -19.55
C PRO A 204 -12.20 6.23 -20.90
N PHE A 205 -11.31 6.05 -21.89
CA PHE A 205 -11.68 5.38 -23.13
C PHE A 205 -11.95 3.88 -22.90
N THR A 206 -11.13 3.21 -22.11
CA THR A 206 -11.30 1.80 -21.76
C THR A 206 -12.61 1.57 -20.99
N LEU A 207 -12.94 2.45 -20.03
CA LEU A 207 -14.23 2.43 -19.32
C LEU A 207 -15.41 2.57 -20.29
N TRP A 208 -15.34 3.53 -21.22
CA TRP A 208 -16.35 3.70 -22.25
C TRP A 208 -16.48 2.48 -23.17
N ALA A 209 -15.36 1.91 -23.61
CA ALA A 209 -15.34 0.76 -24.50
C ALA A 209 -15.97 -0.47 -23.82
N ASN A 210 -15.62 -0.73 -22.56
CA ASN A 210 -16.23 -1.78 -21.75
C ASN A 210 -17.74 -1.58 -21.57
N ALA A 211 -18.18 -0.37 -21.24
CA ALA A 211 -19.60 -0.04 -21.08
C ALA A 211 -20.41 -0.24 -22.37
N ASN A 212 -19.75 -0.12 -23.53
CA ASN A 212 -20.36 -0.31 -24.84
C ASN A 212 -20.17 -1.73 -25.40
N GLY A 213 -19.64 -2.68 -24.62
CA GLY A 213 -19.42 -4.06 -25.05
C GLY A 213 -18.27 -4.22 -26.06
N LEU A 214 -17.37 -3.25 -26.13
CA LEU A 214 -16.19 -3.19 -27.01
C LEU A 214 -14.90 -3.43 -26.22
N SER A 215 -14.90 -4.37 -25.28
CA SER A 215 -13.74 -4.60 -24.42
C SER A 215 -12.48 -4.97 -25.23
N GLY A 216 -11.37 -4.31 -24.92
CA GLY A 216 -10.10 -4.47 -25.65
C GLY A 216 -10.01 -3.74 -27.00
N ALA A 217 -11.06 -3.03 -27.41
CA ALA A 217 -11.02 -2.20 -28.60
C ALA A 217 -10.04 -1.03 -28.43
N THR A 218 -9.44 -0.59 -29.53
CA THR A 218 -8.55 0.57 -29.55
C THR A 218 -9.27 1.82 -30.10
N PRO A 219 -8.78 3.05 -29.82
CA PRO A 219 -9.37 4.27 -30.36
C PRO A 219 -9.37 4.37 -31.89
N LEU A 220 -8.48 3.65 -32.58
CA LEU A 220 -8.33 3.70 -34.05
C LEU A 220 -9.20 2.68 -34.78
N GLU A 221 -9.68 1.66 -34.09
CA GLU A 221 -10.58 0.65 -34.64
C GLU A 221 -12.00 1.20 -34.83
N ASP A 222 -12.79 0.50 -35.62
CA ASP A 222 -14.24 0.70 -35.79
C ASP A 222 -14.91 -0.63 -35.41
N SER A 223 -15.04 -0.86 -34.10
CA SER A 223 -15.40 -2.17 -33.57
C SER A 223 -16.90 -2.45 -33.66
N ASN A 224 -17.72 -1.40 -33.77
CA ASN A 224 -19.17 -1.49 -34.00
C ASN A 224 -19.55 -1.46 -35.50
N GLY A 225 -18.60 -1.17 -36.40
CA GLY A 225 -18.76 -1.23 -37.84
C GLY A 225 -19.61 -0.11 -38.42
N ASP A 226 -19.64 1.06 -37.75
CA ASP A 226 -20.46 2.20 -38.16
C ASP A 226 -19.73 3.15 -39.13
N GLY A 227 -18.45 2.87 -39.42
CA GLY A 227 -17.61 3.66 -40.32
C GLY A 227 -16.87 4.81 -39.63
N VAL A 228 -16.96 4.94 -38.31
CA VAL A 228 -16.26 5.93 -37.50
C VAL A 228 -15.39 5.21 -36.47
N SER A 229 -14.17 5.71 -36.27
CA SER A 229 -13.28 5.11 -35.27
C SER A 229 -13.85 5.29 -33.86
N ASN A 230 -13.72 4.27 -33.02
CA ASN A 230 -14.14 4.25 -31.61
C ASN A 230 -13.71 5.51 -30.85
N GLY A 231 -12.48 6.00 -31.10
CA GLY A 231 -11.93 7.19 -30.45
C GLY A 231 -12.69 8.47 -30.80
N ILE A 232 -13.14 8.64 -32.05
CA ILE A 232 -13.95 9.79 -32.45
C ILE A 232 -15.35 9.70 -31.84
N GLN A 233 -15.96 8.51 -31.82
CA GLN A 233 -17.28 8.30 -31.21
C GLN A 233 -17.24 8.58 -29.71
N TRP A 234 -16.23 8.04 -29.01
CA TRP A 234 -15.96 8.33 -27.61
C TRP A 234 -15.71 9.83 -27.38
N ALA A 235 -14.84 10.47 -28.17
CA ALA A 235 -14.51 11.89 -28.00
C ALA A 235 -15.71 12.81 -28.24
N LEU A 236 -16.65 12.42 -29.11
CA LEU A 236 -17.94 13.09 -29.28
C LEU A 236 -18.90 12.88 -28.09
N GLY A 237 -18.59 11.99 -27.15
CA GLY A 237 -19.44 11.67 -26.01
C GLY A 237 -20.61 10.76 -26.37
N LEU A 238 -20.51 10.01 -27.47
CA LEU A 238 -21.55 9.10 -27.96
C LEU A 238 -21.30 7.68 -27.47
N ASN A 239 -22.37 6.90 -27.26
CA ASN A 239 -22.31 5.45 -27.12
C ASN A 239 -22.14 4.78 -28.48
N ALA A 240 -21.65 3.54 -28.48
CA ALA A 240 -21.39 2.76 -29.70
C ALA A 240 -22.66 2.42 -30.51
N SER A 241 -23.85 2.57 -29.92
CA SER A 241 -25.14 2.39 -30.61
C SER A 241 -25.71 3.69 -31.18
N GLU A 242 -25.14 4.84 -30.84
CA GLU A 242 -25.62 6.14 -31.30
C GLU A 242 -25.03 6.48 -32.66
N ASN A 243 -25.85 7.06 -33.53
CA ASN A 243 -25.44 7.44 -34.88
C ASN A 243 -24.44 8.62 -34.84
N PRO A 244 -23.17 8.43 -35.27
CA PRO A 244 -22.17 9.49 -35.22
C PRO A 244 -22.30 10.51 -36.36
N PHE A 245 -22.93 10.16 -37.49
CA PHE A 245 -22.91 10.96 -38.73
C PHE A 245 -23.42 12.41 -38.60
N PRO A 246 -24.49 12.71 -37.82
CA PRO A 246 -24.92 14.09 -37.58
C PRO A 246 -23.87 14.96 -36.88
N HIS A 247 -22.92 14.32 -36.20
CA HIS A 247 -21.91 14.95 -35.36
C HIS A 247 -20.52 14.97 -36.01
N LEU A 248 -20.40 14.50 -37.25
CA LEU A 248 -19.17 14.61 -38.04
C LEU A 248 -19.10 15.94 -38.80
N LEU A 249 -17.96 16.22 -39.42
CA LEU A 249 -17.76 17.42 -40.23
C LEU A 249 -18.73 17.44 -41.42
N GLN A 250 -19.63 18.42 -41.44
CA GLN A 250 -20.56 18.68 -42.52
C GLN A 250 -20.11 19.88 -43.35
N PRO A 251 -20.27 19.86 -44.69
CA PRO A 251 -20.05 21.04 -45.52
C PRO A 251 -20.98 22.18 -45.09
N GLY A 252 -20.42 23.37 -44.91
CA GLY A 252 -21.15 24.59 -44.57
C GLY A 252 -21.12 25.64 -45.67
N ASP A 253 -21.28 26.91 -45.27
CA ASP A 253 -21.30 28.04 -46.19
C ASP A 253 -20.00 28.22 -46.97
N VAL A 254 -20.14 28.51 -48.26
CA VAL A 254 -19.03 28.86 -49.15
C VAL A 254 -19.18 30.31 -49.59
N ASN A 255 -18.12 31.10 -49.41
CA ASN A 255 -18.07 32.47 -49.91
C ASN A 255 -16.80 32.70 -50.76
N ALA A 256 -16.52 33.96 -51.11
CA ALA A 256 -15.37 34.32 -51.93
C ALA A 256 -14.01 34.02 -51.25
N ALA A 257 -13.96 34.09 -49.91
CA ALA A 257 -12.73 33.96 -49.12
C ALA A 257 -12.55 32.57 -48.49
N THR A 258 -13.64 31.92 -48.05
CA THR A 258 -13.58 30.71 -47.22
C THR A 258 -14.59 29.65 -47.63
N VAL A 259 -14.24 28.39 -47.35
CA VAL A 259 -15.15 27.25 -47.26
C VAL A 259 -15.33 26.92 -45.78
N ALA A 260 -16.57 26.87 -45.31
CA ALA A 260 -16.87 26.49 -43.94
C ALA A 260 -17.21 25.00 -43.83
N PHE A 261 -16.88 24.42 -42.68
CA PHE A 261 -17.36 23.13 -42.21
C PHE A 261 -18.01 23.34 -40.85
N SER A 262 -19.15 22.70 -40.64
CA SER A 262 -19.85 22.72 -39.35
C SER A 262 -19.72 21.36 -38.67
N LEU A 263 -19.48 21.40 -37.37
CA LEU A 263 -19.49 20.25 -36.48
C LEU A 263 -20.59 20.52 -35.44
N THR A 264 -21.70 19.78 -35.53
CA THR A 264 -22.79 19.88 -34.55
C THR A 264 -22.53 18.88 -33.43
N LEU A 265 -22.07 19.36 -32.28
CA LEU A 265 -21.72 18.50 -31.16
C LEU A 265 -22.99 17.99 -30.45
N PRO A 266 -22.95 16.78 -29.86
CA PRO A 266 -24.06 16.26 -29.05
C PRO A 266 -24.44 17.20 -27.89
N GLU A 267 -25.64 17.03 -27.35
CA GLU A 267 -26.16 17.88 -26.26
C GLU A 267 -25.28 17.83 -25.01
N GLY A 268 -24.70 16.66 -24.69
CA GLY A 268 -23.72 16.48 -23.61
C GLY A 268 -22.35 17.10 -23.88
N GLY A 269 -22.10 17.60 -25.09
CA GLY A 269 -20.79 18.07 -25.54
C GLY A 269 -19.78 16.95 -25.76
N THR A 270 -18.54 17.32 -26.07
CA THR A 270 -17.43 16.39 -26.28
C THR A 270 -16.98 15.75 -24.96
N ALA A 271 -16.74 14.44 -24.92
CA ALA A 271 -16.17 13.78 -23.74
C ALA A 271 -14.62 13.84 -23.70
N SER A 272 -13.97 14.01 -24.86
CA SER A 272 -12.53 14.13 -25.01
C SER A 272 -12.19 15.19 -26.06
N PRO A 273 -10.98 15.78 -26.07
CA PRO A 273 -10.64 16.77 -27.08
C PRO A 273 -10.74 16.21 -28.50
N LEU A 274 -11.17 17.04 -29.45
CA LEU A 274 -11.24 16.69 -30.87
C LEU A 274 -10.28 17.54 -31.68
N LEU A 275 -9.35 16.90 -32.39
CA LEU A 275 -8.38 17.58 -33.22
C LEU A 275 -8.90 17.70 -34.66
N VAL A 276 -8.95 18.93 -35.17
CA VAL A 276 -9.26 19.20 -36.58
C VAL A 276 -7.96 19.36 -37.34
N THR A 277 -7.76 18.57 -38.38
CA THR A 277 -6.55 18.61 -39.20
C THR A 277 -6.89 18.85 -40.67
N THR A 278 -5.89 19.32 -41.41
CA THR A 278 -5.99 19.63 -42.84
C THR A 278 -4.76 19.10 -43.57
N GLY A 279 -4.96 18.57 -44.77
CA GLY A 279 -3.90 18.03 -45.61
C GLY A 279 -4.23 18.23 -47.08
N SER A 280 -3.21 18.43 -47.93
CA SER A 280 -3.43 18.57 -49.38
C SER A 280 -3.55 17.23 -50.11
N ASP A 281 -3.11 16.15 -49.48
CA ASP A 281 -3.06 14.78 -49.99
C ASP A 281 -3.46 13.83 -48.86
N PRO A 282 -4.46 12.95 -49.05
CA PRO A 282 -4.92 12.03 -48.00
C PRO A 282 -3.87 10.96 -47.64
N LEU A 283 -2.83 10.79 -48.47
CA LEU A 283 -1.72 9.85 -48.23
C LEU A 283 -0.55 10.49 -47.48
N GLN A 284 -0.61 11.79 -47.19
CA GLN A 284 0.40 12.52 -46.44
C GLN A 284 -0.12 12.87 -45.03
N PRO A 285 0.78 13.10 -44.06
CA PRO A 285 0.37 13.56 -42.74
C PRO A 285 -0.46 14.83 -42.81
N PHE A 286 -1.56 14.86 -42.06
CA PHE A 286 -2.38 16.04 -41.89
C PHE A 286 -1.78 16.93 -40.79
N PHE A 287 -2.02 18.24 -40.90
CA PHE A 287 -1.53 19.24 -39.95
C PHE A 287 -2.70 19.86 -39.18
N PRO A 288 -2.55 20.17 -37.88
CA PRO A 288 -3.58 20.87 -37.11
C PRO A 288 -4.02 22.17 -37.78
N VAL A 289 -5.33 22.38 -37.90
CA VAL A 289 -5.92 23.65 -38.31
C VAL A 289 -5.58 24.73 -37.26
N GLY A 290 -5.17 25.91 -37.71
CA GLY A 290 -4.86 27.02 -36.80
C GLY A 290 -6.11 27.43 -35.98
N PRO A 291 -5.96 27.71 -34.66
CA PRO A 291 -7.10 27.96 -33.77
C PRO A 291 -7.99 29.14 -34.18
N ALA A 292 -7.42 30.15 -34.85
CA ALA A 292 -8.16 31.30 -35.38
C ALA A 292 -9.18 30.94 -36.48
N LEU A 293 -9.05 29.75 -37.07
CA LEU A 293 -9.95 29.24 -38.10
C LEU A 293 -11.11 28.41 -37.52
N ILE A 294 -11.12 28.18 -36.20
CA ILE A 294 -12.15 27.43 -35.48
C ILE A 294 -12.93 28.39 -34.59
N SER A 295 -14.27 28.31 -34.59
CA SER A 295 -15.12 29.24 -33.85
C SER A 295 -14.90 29.25 -32.33
N THR A 296 -14.37 28.17 -31.76
CA THR A 296 -13.98 28.08 -30.34
C THR A 296 -12.67 28.80 -30.03
N GLY A 297 -11.90 29.20 -31.06
CA GLY A 297 -10.56 29.76 -30.90
C GLY A 297 -9.52 28.76 -30.39
N ARG A 298 -9.80 27.44 -30.43
CA ARG A 298 -8.92 26.39 -29.91
C ARG A 298 -8.89 25.18 -30.85
N ASN A 299 -7.71 24.57 -30.98
CA ASN A 299 -7.51 23.27 -31.62
C ASN A 299 -6.40 22.52 -30.86
N PRO A 300 -6.67 21.34 -30.24
CA PRO A 300 -7.94 20.60 -30.23
C PRO A 300 -9.13 21.39 -29.68
N ILE A 301 -10.32 21.08 -30.15
CA ILE A 301 -11.59 21.49 -29.54
C ILE A 301 -11.65 20.82 -28.16
N PRO A 302 -11.73 21.58 -27.04
CA PRO A 302 -11.64 20.99 -25.70
C PRO A 302 -12.79 20.03 -25.38
N ALA A 303 -12.57 19.11 -24.45
CA ALA A 303 -13.65 18.37 -23.80
C ALA A 303 -14.67 19.33 -23.14
N GLY A 304 -15.94 18.94 -23.11
CA GLY A 304 -17.06 19.75 -22.63
C GLY A 304 -17.53 20.84 -23.60
N THR A 305 -16.99 20.90 -24.83
CA THR A 305 -17.49 21.83 -25.84
C THR A 305 -18.86 21.35 -26.31
N SER A 306 -19.85 22.23 -26.38
CA SER A 306 -21.20 21.92 -26.84
C SER A 306 -21.67 22.84 -27.97
N GLY A 307 -22.76 22.46 -28.63
CA GLY A 307 -23.35 23.24 -29.72
C GLY A 307 -22.59 23.12 -31.04
N ASN A 308 -22.62 24.18 -31.85
CA ASN A 308 -22.04 24.16 -33.20
C ASN A 308 -20.63 24.77 -33.23
N VAL A 309 -19.66 24.00 -33.72
CA VAL A 309 -18.32 24.48 -34.04
C VAL A 309 -18.21 24.71 -35.54
N ILE A 310 -17.72 25.89 -35.94
CA ILE A 310 -17.51 26.26 -37.34
C ILE A 310 -16.02 26.34 -37.62
N ILE A 311 -15.56 25.59 -38.62
CA ILE A 311 -14.20 25.62 -39.14
C ILE A 311 -14.21 26.36 -40.47
N ARG A 312 -13.40 27.40 -40.63
CA ARG A 312 -13.32 28.22 -41.86
C ARG A 312 -11.96 28.07 -42.51
N ILE A 313 -11.91 27.37 -43.63
CA ILE A 313 -10.67 27.17 -44.39
C ILE A 313 -10.59 28.18 -45.54
N PRO A 314 -9.45 28.85 -45.75
CA PRO A 314 -9.25 29.72 -46.91
C PRO A 314 -9.47 28.97 -48.23
N ARG A 315 -10.25 29.54 -49.15
CA ARG A 315 -10.64 28.87 -50.41
C ARG A 315 -9.46 28.57 -51.34
N GLY A 316 -8.35 29.30 -51.20
CA GLY A 316 -7.10 29.03 -51.93
C GLY A 316 -6.35 27.80 -51.43
N GLN A 317 -6.69 27.28 -50.25
CA GLN A 317 -6.09 26.11 -49.64
C GLN A 317 -6.87 24.87 -50.10
N ARG A 318 -6.39 24.22 -51.17
CA ARG A 318 -6.96 22.93 -51.62
C ARG A 318 -6.54 21.85 -50.63
N GLY A 319 -7.47 21.01 -50.19
CA GLY A 319 -7.16 19.90 -49.31
C GLY A 319 -8.39 19.23 -48.71
N PHE A 320 -8.10 18.27 -47.85
CA PHE A 320 -9.02 17.50 -47.03
C PHE A 320 -9.03 18.10 -45.62
N VAL A 321 -10.18 18.00 -44.97
CA VAL A 321 -10.33 18.33 -43.55
C VAL A 321 -10.75 17.04 -42.85
N GLN A 322 -10.09 16.73 -41.75
CA GLN A 322 -10.32 15.51 -41.00
C GLN A 322 -10.54 15.84 -39.52
N LEU A 323 -11.39 15.04 -38.87
CA LEU A 323 -11.54 14.99 -37.43
C LEU A 323 -10.74 13.80 -36.89
N THR A 324 -10.04 14.00 -35.78
CA THR A 324 -9.26 12.96 -35.09
C THR A 324 -9.48 13.08 -33.59
N ALA A 325 -9.46 11.95 -32.89
CA ALA A 325 -9.38 11.90 -31.44
C ALA A 325 -7.92 11.61 -31.02
N PRO A 326 -7.41 12.24 -29.95
CA PRO A 326 -6.08 11.99 -29.41
C PRO A 326 -5.94 10.60 -28.79
#